data_AF-A0A1M6UR79-F1
#
_entry.id   AF-A0A1M6UR79-F1
#
_cell.length_a   1.000
_cell.length_b   1.000
_cell.length_c   1.000
_cell.angle_alpha   90.00
_cell.angle_beta   90.00
_cell.angle_gamma   90.00
#
_symmetry.space_group_name_H-M   'P 1'
#
loop_
_entity.id
_entity.type
_entity.pdbx_description
1 polymer ?
#
loop_
_entity_poly.entity_id
_entity_poly.type
_entity_poly.pdbx_seq_one_letter_code
_entity_poly.pdbx_strand_id
1 'polypeptide(L)'
;MRKKIFLILVFGFSLSVFSQDVLNAKRKKIEQLLEISGSAKNGIFVMNSLMNIYKKQYPNVKQSIWDDFSKEVNEKDLANLIIPIYDKYFTESDIDNYIAFYKTEAGQKMIENLPKITQDSMTAGQEWGKEISNKILQKLKEEGY
;
A
#
# COMPACT_ATOMS: atom_id res chain seq x y z
N MET A 1 -2.33 -64.63 6.16
CA MET A 1 -3.43 -63.83 6.75
C MET A 1 -2.99 -62.38 6.87
N ARG A 2 -3.64 -61.50 6.09
CA ARG A 2 -3.40 -60.06 6.02
C ARG A 2 -4.13 -59.38 7.17
N LYS A 3 -3.45 -58.54 7.96
CA LYS A 3 -4.02 -57.46 8.80
C LYS A 3 -2.83 -56.78 9.48
N LYS A 4 -2.42 -55.61 8.99
CA LYS A 4 -1.65 -54.53 9.67
C LYS A 4 -1.07 -53.54 8.64
N ILE A 5 -1.92 -53.04 7.74
CA ILE A 5 -1.59 -51.88 6.89
C ILE A 5 -2.86 -51.02 6.85
N PHE A 6 -3.13 -50.28 7.92
CA PHE A 6 -4.25 -49.33 7.98
C PHE A 6 -4.01 -48.19 8.99
N LEU A 7 -2.76 -47.74 9.12
CA LEU A 7 -2.38 -46.75 10.14
C LEU A 7 -1.40 -45.66 9.67
N ILE A 8 -1.28 -45.42 8.36
CA ILE A 8 -0.39 -44.37 7.82
C ILE A 8 -1.12 -43.37 6.90
N LEU A 9 -2.44 -43.48 6.72
CA LEU A 9 -3.20 -42.63 5.79
C LEU A 9 -3.99 -41.47 6.43
N VAL A 10 -3.87 -41.25 7.74
CA VAL A 10 -4.60 -40.18 8.45
C VAL A 10 -3.71 -38.97 8.82
N PHE A 11 -2.38 -39.11 8.74
CA PHE A 11 -1.46 -38.02 9.14
C PHE A 11 -1.17 -37.00 8.03
N GLY A 12 -1.49 -37.31 6.77
CA GLY A 12 -1.24 -36.42 5.63
C GLY A 12 -2.33 -35.37 5.38
N PHE A 13 -3.53 -35.54 5.94
CA PHE A 13 -4.67 -34.64 5.68
C PHE A 13 -4.75 -33.47 6.66
N SER A 14 -4.14 -33.58 7.85
CA SER A 14 -4.16 -32.54 8.88
C SER A 14 -3.21 -31.37 8.58
N LEU A 15 -2.13 -31.58 7.83
CA LEU A 15 -1.15 -30.54 7.51
C LEU A 15 -1.65 -29.53 6.46
N SER A 16 -2.47 -29.98 5.49
CA SER A 16 -3.00 -29.10 4.45
C SER A 16 -4.08 -28.15 4.96
N VAL A 17 -4.94 -28.62 5.87
CA VAL A 17 -6.00 -27.79 6.47
C VAL A 17 -5.41 -26.71 7.37
N PHE A 18 -4.41 -27.06 8.20
CA PHE A 18 -3.74 -26.11 9.09
C PHE A 18 -2.98 -25.01 8.32
N SER A 19 -2.34 -25.37 7.20
CA SER A 19 -1.65 -24.38 6.35
C SER A 19 -2.61 -23.38 5.71
N GLN A 20 -3.83 -23.82 5.36
CA GLN A 20 -4.81 -22.97 4.68
C GLN A 20 -5.53 -22.04 5.67
N ASP A 21 -5.81 -22.53 6.89
CA ASP A 21 -6.39 -21.72 7.97
C ASP A 21 -5.43 -20.63 8.48
N VAL A 22 -4.14 -20.94 8.63
CA VAL A 22 -3.11 -19.95 9.01
C VAL A 22 -2.91 -18.90 7.90
N LEU A 23 -2.86 -19.31 6.63
CA LEU A 23 -2.78 -18.39 5.49
C LEU A 23 -4.00 -17.44 5.46
N ASN A 24 -5.19 -17.96 5.76
CA ASN A 24 -6.42 -17.18 5.85
C ASN A 24 -6.43 -16.22 7.05
N ALA A 25 -5.81 -16.59 8.18
CA ALA A 25 -5.71 -15.74 9.37
C ALA A 25 -4.79 -14.54 9.15
N LYS A 26 -3.56 -14.77 8.66
CA LYS A 26 -2.61 -13.69 8.37
C LYS A 26 -3.12 -12.76 7.27
N ARG A 27 -3.78 -13.29 6.25
CA ARG A 27 -4.44 -12.49 5.20
C ARG A 27 -5.42 -11.46 5.79
N LYS A 28 -6.32 -11.89 6.67
CA LYS A 28 -7.31 -11.00 7.31
C LYS A 28 -6.63 -9.90 8.15
N LYS A 29 -5.54 -10.24 8.83
CA LYS A 29 -4.74 -9.26 9.58
C LYS A 29 -4.08 -8.24 8.65
N ILE A 30 -3.52 -8.67 7.52
CA ILE A 30 -2.97 -7.76 6.53
C ILE A 30 -4.06 -6.85 5.95
N GLU A 31 -5.24 -7.38 5.65
CA GLU A 31 -6.39 -6.57 5.21
C GLU A 31 -6.74 -5.49 6.25
N GLN A 32 -6.83 -5.86 7.53
CA GLN A 32 -7.02 -4.91 8.62
C GLN A 32 -5.89 -3.87 8.69
N LEU A 33 -4.63 -4.27 8.52
CA LEU A 33 -3.49 -3.36 8.53
C LEU A 33 -3.60 -2.33 7.39
N LEU A 34 -3.97 -2.76 6.18
CA LEU A 34 -4.14 -1.87 5.02
C LEU A 34 -5.28 -0.87 5.23
N GLU A 35 -6.35 -1.28 5.90
CA GLU A 35 -7.48 -0.42 6.27
C GLU A 35 -7.06 0.63 7.31
N ILE A 36 -6.54 0.20 8.47
CA ILE A 36 -6.21 1.11 9.58
C ILE A 36 -5.02 2.02 9.30
N SER A 37 -4.09 1.62 8.43
CA SER A 37 -2.96 2.46 8.01
C SER A 37 -3.37 3.53 6.99
N GLY A 38 -4.58 3.43 6.42
CA GLY A 38 -5.04 4.31 5.34
C GLY A 38 -4.40 4.01 3.98
N SER A 39 -3.66 2.90 3.84
CA SER A 39 -2.94 2.55 2.60
C SER A 39 -3.90 2.34 1.43
N ALA A 40 -5.03 1.65 1.65
CA ALA A 40 -6.05 1.45 0.62
C ALA A 40 -6.65 2.78 0.16
N LYS A 41 -7.04 3.64 1.12
CA LYS A 41 -7.59 4.98 0.87
C LYS A 41 -6.63 5.87 0.09
N ASN A 42 -5.33 5.83 0.40
CA ASN A 42 -4.31 6.54 -0.34
C ASN A 42 -4.20 6.06 -1.79
N GLY A 43 -4.30 4.75 -2.03
CA GLY A 43 -4.35 4.20 -3.38
C GLY A 43 -5.54 4.71 -4.21
N ILE A 44 -6.72 4.81 -3.60
CA ILE A 44 -7.91 5.40 -4.24
C ILE A 44 -7.71 6.88 -4.54
N PHE A 45 -7.08 7.62 -3.62
CA PHE A 45 -6.77 9.03 -3.87
C PHE A 45 -5.85 9.21 -5.09
N VAL A 46 -4.84 8.35 -5.25
CA VAL A 46 -3.96 8.34 -6.43
C VAL A 46 -4.75 8.02 -7.70
N MET A 47 -5.60 6.98 -7.67
CA MET A 47 -6.43 6.61 -8.81
C MET A 47 -7.40 7.73 -9.21
N ASN A 48 -8.03 8.39 -8.24
CA ASN A 48 -8.91 9.53 -8.47
C ASN A 48 -8.16 10.72 -9.06
N SER A 49 -6.93 10.98 -8.59
CA SER A 49 -6.06 12.02 -9.15
C SER A 49 -5.73 11.72 -10.61
N LEU A 50 -5.41 10.46 -10.94
CA LEU A 50 -5.17 10.02 -12.31
C LEU A 50 -6.43 10.16 -13.19
N MET A 51 -7.58 9.75 -12.69
CA MET A 51 -8.87 9.92 -13.37
C MET A 51 -9.16 11.39 -13.69
N ASN A 52 -8.85 12.29 -12.77
CA ASN A 52 -9.00 13.73 -12.97
C ASN A 52 -8.06 14.29 -14.05
N ILE A 53 -6.85 13.75 -14.18
CA ILE A 53 -5.93 14.11 -15.27
C ILE A 53 -6.56 13.70 -16.61
N TYR A 54 -7.06 12.47 -16.73
CA TYR A 54 -7.71 12.00 -17.96
C TYR A 54 -8.96 12.80 -18.32
N LYS A 55 -9.83 13.11 -17.34
CA LYS A 55 -11.00 13.97 -17.54
C LYS A 55 -10.63 15.34 -18.13
N LYS A 56 -9.55 15.95 -17.64
CA LYS A 56 -9.06 17.25 -18.16
C LYS A 56 -8.50 17.13 -19.58
N GLN A 57 -7.83 16.03 -19.89
CA GLN A 57 -7.25 15.79 -21.22
C GLN A 57 -8.32 15.46 -22.27
N TYR A 58 -9.43 14.86 -21.87
CA TYR A 58 -10.52 14.43 -22.76
C TYR A 58 -11.86 15.08 -22.39
N PRO A 59 -11.99 16.41 -22.50
CA PRO A 59 -13.18 17.14 -22.02
C PRO A 59 -14.47 16.83 -22.81
N ASN A 60 -14.34 16.26 -24.01
CA ASN A 60 -15.48 15.93 -24.88
C ASN A 60 -16.03 14.52 -24.64
N VAL A 61 -15.42 13.71 -23.76
CA VAL A 61 -15.93 12.39 -23.41
C VAL A 61 -17.15 12.53 -22.51
N LYS A 62 -18.19 11.74 -22.81
CA LYS A 62 -19.45 11.75 -22.04
C LYS A 62 -19.22 11.36 -20.59
N GLN A 63 -19.90 12.04 -19.66
CA GLN A 63 -19.81 11.79 -18.22
C GLN A 63 -20.07 10.33 -17.85
N SER A 64 -21.01 9.66 -18.53
CA SER A 64 -21.34 8.26 -18.28
C SER A 64 -20.14 7.31 -18.39
N ILE A 65 -19.21 7.58 -19.32
CA ILE A 65 -18.00 6.76 -19.48
C ILE A 65 -17.10 6.89 -18.25
N TRP A 66 -16.96 8.11 -17.71
CA TRP A 66 -16.20 8.34 -16.49
C TRP A 66 -16.85 7.72 -15.26
N ASP A 67 -18.18 7.74 -15.20
CA ASP A 67 -18.93 7.12 -14.11
C ASP A 67 -18.75 5.60 -14.12
N ASP A 68 -18.71 4.98 -15.30
CA ASP A 68 -18.48 3.55 -15.45
C ASP A 68 -17.08 3.15 -14.97
N PHE A 69 -16.02 3.87 -15.40
CA PHE A 69 -14.67 3.62 -14.88
C PHE A 69 -14.55 3.86 -13.37
N SER A 70 -15.26 4.86 -12.83
CA SER A 70 -15.20 5.15 -11.39
C SER A 70 -15.78 4.01 -10.55
N LYS A 71 -16.72 3.22 -11.10
CA LYS A 71 -17.27 2.02 -10.42
C LYS A 71 -16.26 0.88 -10.36
N GLU A 72 -15.28 0.84 -11.27
CA GLU A 72 -14.21 -0.16 -11.27
C GLU A 72 -13.13 0.13 -10.21
N VAL A 73 -13.08 1.36 -9.69
CA VAL A 73 -12.12 1.75 -8.65
C VAL A 73 -12.59 1.24 -7.29
N ASN A 74 -12.01 0.13 -6.87
CA ASN A 74 -12.41 -0.59 -5.65
C ASN A 74 -11.22 -0.81 -4.71
N GLU A 75 -11.36 -0.37 -3.46
CA GLU A 75 -10.38 -0.56 -2.39
C GLU A 75 -10.01 -2.03 -2.18
N LYS A 76 -11.00 -2.91 -2.28
CA LYS A 76 -10.82 -4.34 -2.05
C LYS A 76 -9.96 -4.99 -3.13
N ASP A 77 -10.11 -4.57 -4.38
CA ASP A 77 -9.32 -5.12 -5.49
C ASP A 77 -7.86 -4.70 -5.36
N LEU A 78 -7.62 -3.44 -4.99
CA LEU A 78 -6.28 -2.97 -4.68
C LEU A 78 -5.69 -3.72 -3.46
N ALA A 79 -6.45 -3.89 -2.38
CA ALA A 79 -6.02 -4.64 -1.21
C ALA A 79 -5.65 -6.09 -1.58
N ASN A 80 -6.45 -6.76 -2.41
CA ASN A 80 -6.18 -8.11 -2.88
C ASN A 80 -4.86 -8.25 -3.66
N LEU A 81 -4.44 -7.19 -4.37
CA LEU A 81 -3.14 -7.15 -5.04
C LEU A 81 -1.98 -6.92 -4.08
N ILE A 82 -2.20 -6.15 -3.01
CA ILE A 82 -1.16 -5.76 -2.05
C ILE A 82 -0.94 -6.83 -0.97
N ILE A 83 -1.99 -7.54 -0.54
CA ILE A 83 -1.92 -8.54 0.53
C ILE A 83 -0.79 -9.56 0.33
N PRO A 84 -0.60 -10.18 -0.86
CA PRO A 84 0.48 -11.15 -1.08
C PRO A 84 1.88 -10.54 -0.94
N ILE A 85 2.02 -9.24 -1.18
CA ILE A 85 3.30 -8.52 -1.03
C ILE A 85 3.65 -8.44 0.45
N TYR A 86 2.71 -8.03 1.31
CA TYR A 86 2.91 -8.01 2.76
C TYR A 86 3.14 -9.41 3.31
N ASP A 87 2.38 -10.39 2.83
CA ASP A 87 2.52 -11.79 3.24
C ASP A 87 3.94 -12.33 2.99
N LYS A 88 4.54 -11.94 1.86
CA LYS A 88 5.91 -12.31 1.49
C LYS A 88 6.98 -11.73 2.42
N TYR A 89 6.82 -10.49 2.89
CA TYR A 89 7.89 -9.77 3.60
C TYR A 89 7.75 -9.74 5.12
N PHE A 90 6.56 -9.97 5.66
CA PHE A 90 6.29 -9.86 7.09
C PHE A 90 5.79 -11.18 7.67
N THR A 91 6.16 -11.48 8.90
CA THR A 91 5.54 -12.57 9.66
C THR A 91 4.17 -12.13 10.19
N GLU A 92 3.34 -13.07 10.65
CA GLU A 92 2.07 -12.72 11.29
C GLU A 92 2.28 -11.85 12.55
N SER A 93 3.33 -12.12 13.32
CA SER A 93 3.68 -11.32 14.50
C SER A 93 4.07 -9.89 14.15
N ASP A 94 4.76 -9.67 13.03
CA ASP A 94 5.08 -8.32 12.57
C ASP A 94 3.81 -7.55 12.22
N ILE A 95 2.88 -8.20 11.51
CA ILE A 95 1.57 -7.62 11.16
C ILE A 95 0.78 -7.27 12.43
N ASP A 96 0.77 -8.15 13.43
CA ASP A 96 0.11 -7.88 14.72
C ASP A 96 0.73 -6.66 15.43
N ASN A 97 2.05 -6.54 15.43
CA ASN A 97 2.76 -5.41 16.01
C ASN A 97 2.44 -4.09 15.28
N TYR A 98 2.38 -4.10 13.95
CA TYR A 98 1.96 -2.92 13.18
C TYR A 98 0.51 -2.54 13.46
N ILE A 99 -0.38 -3.51 13.54
CA ILE A 99 -1.79 -3.26 13.89
C ILE A 99 -1.89 -2.63 15.28
N ALA A 100 -1.15 -3.16 16.26
CA ALA A 100 -1.12 -2.62 17.61
C ALA A 100 -0.58 -1.18 17.61
N PHE A 101 0.51 -0.91 16.90
CA PHE A 101 1.09 0.42 16.78
C PHE A 101 0.11 1.43 16.18
N TYR A 102 -0.51 1.11 15.04
CA TYR A 102 -1.45 2.03 14.41
C TYR A 102 -2.70 2.29 15.26
N LYS A 103 -3.05 1.42 16.20
CA LYS A 103 -4.13 1.68 17.17
C LYS A 103 -3.75 2.64 18.30
N THR A 104 -2.47 2.96 18.49
CA THR A 104 -2.03 3.93 19.50
C THR A 104 -2.30 5.37 19.06
N GLU A 105 -2.35 6.31 20.01
CA GLU A 105 -2.44 7.75 19.70
C GLU A 105 -1.28 8.22 18.81
N ALA A 106 -0.07 7.72 19.05
CA ALA A 106 1.11 8.06 18.24
C ALA A 106 0.97 7.53 16.80
N GLY A 107 0.49 6.30 16.62
CA GLY A 107 0.25 5.70 15.31
C GLY A 107 -0.83 6.44 14.51
N GLN A 108 -1.94 6.80 15.15
CA GLN A 108 -3.00 7.61 14.54
C GLN A 108 -2.49 9.01 14.16
N LYS A 109 -1.75 9.66 15.06
CA LYS A 109 -1.14 10.97 14.78
C LYS A 109 -0.13 10.89 13.63
N MET A 110 0.57 9.77 13.47
CA MET A 110 1.44 9.54 12.32
C MET A 110 0.63 9.48 11.02
N ILE A 111 -0.46 8.71 10.96
CA ILE A 111 -1.33 8.62 9.77
C ILE A 111 -1.87 10.00 9.37
N GLU A 112 -2.32 10.79 10.34
CA GLU A 112 -2.88 12.12 10.09
C GLU A 112 -1.85 13.12 9.55
N ASN A 113 -0.61 13.07 10.05
CA ASN A 113 0.40 14.09 9.77
C ASN A 113 1.35 13.69 8.64
N LEU A 114 1.50 12.41 8.31
CA LEU A 114 2.44 11.95 7.29
C LEU A 114 2.23 12.60 5.91
N PRO A 115 0.99 12.83 5.41
CA PRO A 115 0.78 13.55 4.16
C PRO A 115 1.30 15.00 4.22
N LYS A 116 1.07 15.71 5.34
CA LYS A 116 1.53 17.09 5.53
C LYS A 116 3.04 17.15 5.64
N ILE A 117 3.64 16.26 6.43
CA ILE A 117 5.09 16.14 6.56
C ILE A 117 5.72 15.87 5.19
N THR A 118 5.13 14.98 4.38
CA THR A 118 5.61 14.67 3.03
C THR A 118 5.56 15.91 2.14
N GLN A 119 4.45 16.66 2.18
CA GLN A 119 4.29 17.90 1.41
C GLN A 119 5.33 18.96 1.83
N ASP A 120 5.46 19.22 3.13
CA ASP A 120 6.41 20.19 3.66
C ASP A 120 7.87 19.79 3.34
N SER A 121 8.17 18.49 3.43
CA SER A 121 9.50 17.94 3.08
C SER A 121 9.82 18.14 1.59
N MET A 122 8.84 17.99 0.71
CA MET A 122 9.02 18.26 -0.72
C MET A 122 9.33 19.74 -0.97
N THR A 123 8.63 20.66 -0.30
CA THR A 123 8.90 22.10 -0.40
C THR A 123 10.29 22.45 0.09
N ALA A 124 10.69 21.95 1.26
CA ALA A 124 12.04 22.14 1.78
C ALA A 124 13.13 21.61 0.82
N GLY A 125 12.90 20.44 0.22
CA GLY A 125 13.79 19.86 -0.78
C GLY A 125 13.91 20.71 -2.06
N GLN A 126 12.81 21.32 -2.51
CA GLN A 126 12.82 22.23 -3.66
C GLN A 126 13.61 23.51 -3.38
N GLU A 127 13.45 24.09 -2.20
CA GLU A 127 14.21 25.27 -1.77
C GLU A 127 15.70 24.98 -1.70
N TRP A 128 16.07 23.89 -1.03
CA TRP A 128 17.46 23.43 -0.96
C TRP A 128 18.05 23.18 -2.36
N GLY A 129 17.32 22.52 -3.26
CA GLY A 129 17.75 22.29 -4.64
C GLY A 129 17.97 23.59 -5.43
N LYS A 130 17.12 24.60 -5.21
CA LYS A 130 17.27 25.93 -5.82
C LYS A 130 18.54 26.64 -5.32
N GLU A 131 18.84 26.56 -4.03
CA GLU A 131 20.07 27.14 -3.48
C GLU A 131 21.33 26.51 -4.08
N ILE A 132 21.35 25.18 -4.21
CA ILE A 132 22.46 24.47 -4.85
C ILE A 132 22.58 24.86 -6.32
N SER A 133 21.47 24.92 -7.06
CA SER A 133 21.46 25.37 -8.46
C SER A 133 22.05 26.78 -8.62
N ASN A 134 21.66 27.72 -7.76
CA ASN A 134 22.21 29.08 -7.77
C ASN A 134 23.73 29.09 -7.54
N LYS A 135 24.24 28.28 -6.60
CA LYS A 135 25.69 28.15 -6.34
C LYS A 135 26.43 27.59 -7.54
N ILE A 136 25.86 26.58 -8.21
CA ILE A 136 26.43 26.01 -9.44
C ILE A 136 26.48 27.07 -10.54
N LEU A 137 25.38 27.78 -10.79
CA LEU A 137 25.33 28.83 -11.82
C LEU A 137 26.32 29.96 -11.55
N GLN A 138 26.48 30.36 -10.28
CA GLN A 138 27.48 31.34 -9.89
C GLN A 138 28.89 30.83 -10.22
N LYS A 139 29.20 29.57 -9.85
CA LYS A 139 30.52 28.97 -10.08
C LYS A 139 30.85 28.83 -11.57
N LEU A 140 29.87 28.40 -12.37
CA LEU A 140 30.01 28.31 -13.83
C LEU A 140 30.33 29.68 -14.44
N LYS A 141 29.60 30.73 -14.01
CA LYS A 141 29.85 32.11 -14.43
C LYS A 141 31.26 32.59 -14.05
N GLU A 142 31.73 32.27 -12.85
CA GLU A 142 33.10 32.61 -12.40
C GLU A 142 34.18 31.91 -13.23
N GLU A 143 33.90 30.72 -13.75
CA GLU A 143 34.81 29.94 -14.61
C GLU A 143 34.67 30.24 -16.11
N GLY A 144 33.75 31.13 -16.49
CA GLY A 144 33.59 31.61 -17.87
C GLY A 144 32.73 30.71 -18.76
N TYR A 145 31.87 29.88 -18.17
CA TYR A 145 30.82 29.13 -18.87
C TYR A 145 29.53 29.94 -19.03
#